data_AF-A0A2H5BC89-F1
#
_entry.id   AF-A0A2H5BC89-F1
#
_cell.length_a   1.000
_cell.length_b   1.000
_cell.length_c   1.000
_cell.angle_alpha   90.00
_cell.angle_beta   90.00
_cell.angle_gamma   90.00
#
_symmetry.space_group_name_H-M   'P 1'
#
loop_
_entity.id
_entity.type
_entity.pdbx_description
1 polymer ?
#
loop_
_entity_poly.entity_id
_entity_poly.type
_entity_poly.pdbx_seq_one_letter_code
_entity_poly.pdbx_strand_id
1 'polypeptide(L)'
;MVLHSSRDYATTAMYSVADDAWYLELDLVREQRAVVTAVIPDEDPAREPTVCFDPRGGHLDIPYEVMRWFMDQVAAEIRTSRAWMRLRPELVEVIHRLRQEYLGSIDDADFPDVLKELRAAVPEADLPAVLAASFGLYPDGTPGDGMQAAVCPGESHFGGNGSH
;
A
#
# COMPACT_ATOMS: atom_id res chain seq x y z
N MET A 1 -1.48 -0.87 -7.87
CA MET A 1 -2.09 -2.23 -7.80
C MET A 1 -1.01 -3.22 -7.38
N VAL A 2 -1.28 -4.08 -6.40
CA VAL A 2 -0.37 -5.13 -5.93
C VAL A 2 -1.00 -6.49 -6.17
N LEU A 3 -0.34 -7.38 -6.90
CA LEU A 3 -0.87 -8.71 -7.20
C LEU A 3 -0.56 -9.70 -6.07
N HIS A 4 -1.55 -10.49 -5.69
CA HIS A 4 -1.32 -11.68 -4.87
C HIS A 4 -0.52 -12.72 -5.68
N SER A 5 0.20 -13.61 -4.99
CA SER A 5 1.05 -14.64 -5.62
C SER A 5 0.30 -15.56 -6.59
N SER A 6 -0.98 -15.83 -6.31
CA SER A 6 -1.87 -16.62 -7.20
C SER A 6 -2.26 -15.88 -8.48
N ARG A 7 -2.11 -14.54 -8.52
CA ARG A 7 -2.56 -13.63 -9.60
C ARG A 7 -4.06 -13.60 -9.88
N ASP A 8 -4.86 -14.35 -9.16
CA ASP A 8 -6.32 -14.27 -9.24
C ASP A 8 -6.87 -13.07 -8.43
N TYR A 9 -6.08 -12.56 -7.48
CA TYR A 9 -6.44 -11.43 -6.64
C TYR A 9 -5.41 -10.29 -6.71
N ALA A 10 -5.88 -9.07 -6.54
CA ALA A 10 -5.06 -7.88 -6.44
C ALA A 10 -5.55 -6.96 -5.32
N THR A 11 -4.68 -6.07 -4.86
CA THR A 11 -5.09 -4.92 -4.05
C THR A 11 -4.92 -3.65 -4.84
N THR A 12 -5.98 -2.86 -4.90
CA THR A 12 -5.97 -1.51 -5.46
C THR A 12 -6.22 -0.51 -4.35
N ALA A 13 -5.60 0.66 -4.45
CA ALA A 13 -5.75 1.73 -3.49
C ALA A 13 -6.34 2.96 -4.17
N MET A 14 -7.24 3.65 -3.49
CA MET A 14 -7.88 4.87 -3.95
C MET A 14 -8.06 5.82 -2.77
N TYR A 15 -7.94 7.12 -3.00
CA TYR A 15 -8.29 8.11 -2.00
C TYR A 15 -9.72 8.61 -2.21
N SER A 16 -10.55 8.58 -1.16
CA SER A 16 -11.89 9.17 -1.16
C SER A 16 -11.85 10.52 -0.47
N VAL A 17 -11.93 11.61 -1.26
CA VAL A 17 -12.04 12.98 -0.75
C VAL A 17 -13.35 13.19 0.02
N ALA A 18 -14.40 12.44 -0.31
CA ALA A 18 -15.68 12.59 0.39
C ALA A 18 -15.65 12.00 1.80
N ASP A 19 -14.79 11.01 2.04
CA ASP A 19 -14.73 10.29 3.31
C ASP A 19 -13.45 10.59 4.11
N ASP A 20 -12.55 11.41 3.57
CA ASP A 20 -11.22 11.69 4.11
C ASP A 20 -10.51 10.39 4.55
N ALA A 21 -10.46 9.46 3.59
CA ALA A 21 -10.00 8.11 3.84
C ALA A 21 -9.37 7.42 2.63
N TRP A 22 -8.41 6.56 2.95
CA TRP A 22 -7.82 5.59 2.05
C TRP A 22 -8.70 4.36 1.91
N TYR A 23 -9.05 4.04 0.67
CA TYR A 23 -9.77 2.83 0.30
C TYR A 23 -8.77 1.81 -0.22
N LEU A 24 -8.67 0.66 0.45
CA LEU A 24 -7.95 -0.51 -0.05
C LEU A 24 -8.98 -1.55 -0.49
N GLU A 25 -8.96 -1.89 -1.76
CA GLU A 25 -9.88 -2.84 -2.37
C GLU A 25 -9.17 -4.16 -2.65
N LEU A 26 -9.77 -5.27 -2.24
CA LEU A 26 -9.41 -6.61 -2.69
C LEU A 26 -10.19 -6.90 -3.97
N ASP A 27 -9.48 -6.98 -5.08
CA ASP A 27 -10.04 -7.21 -6.40
C ASP A 27 -9.93 -8.67 -6.81
N LEU A 28 -11.01 -9.19 -7.38
CA LEU A 28 -10.99 -10.42 -8.16
C LEU A 28 -10.61 -10.07 -9.60
N VAL A 29 -9.37 -10.37 -9.99
CA VAL A 29 -8.74 -9.85 -11.22
C VAL A 29 -9.54 -10.23 -12.48
N ARG A 30 -10.02 -11.47 -12.55
CA ARG A 30 -10.76 -11.98 -13.72
C ARG A 30 -12.10 -11.27 -13.94
N GLU A 31 -12.73 -10.84 -12.84
CA GLU A 31 -14.04 -10.19 -12.87
C GLU A 31 -13.94 -8.65 -12.84
N GLN A 32 -12.72 -8.11 -12.66
CA GLN A 32 -12.46 -6.67 -12.53
C GLN A 32 -13.39 -6.02 -11.51
N ARG A 33 -13.50 -6.65 -10.34
CA ARG A 33 -14.46 -6.30 -9.31
C ARG A 33 -13.85 -6.38 -7.91
N ALA A 34 -14.03 -5.31 -7.15
CA ALA A 34 -13.75 -5.27 -5.72
C ALA A 34 -14.74 -6.16 -4.96
N VAL A 35 -14.23 -7.06 -4.11
CA VAL A 35 -15.02 -8.00 -3.31
C VAL A 35 -14.98 -7.67 -1.82
N VAL A 36 -13.94 -6.96 -1.38
CA VAL A 36 -13.77 -6.45 -0.03
C VAL A 36 -13.14 -5.06 -0.13
N THR A 37 -13.61 -4.12 0.67
CA THR A 37 -13.07 -2.76 0.74
C THR A 37 -12.75 -2.43 2.19
N ALA A 38 -11.51 -2.03 2.46
CA ALA A 38 -11.08 -1.45 3.72
C ALA A 38 -11.08 0.07 3.60
N VAL A 39 -11.68 0.75 4.58
CA VAL A 39 -11.71 2.21 4.67
C VAL A 39 -10.84 2.63 5.84
N ILE A 40 -9.78 3.39 5.55
CA ILE A 40 -8.72 3.78 6.49
C ILE A 40 -8.71 5.31 6.56
N PRO A 41 -9.38 5.92 7.56
CA PRO A 41 -9.37 7.36 7.75
C PRO A 41 -7.95 7.86 8.03
N ASP A 42 -7.51 8.89 7.34
CA ASP A 42 -6.16 9.43 7.46
C ASP A 42 -6.09 10.90 7.90
N GLU A 43 -7.24 11.53 8.17
CA GLU A 43 -7.30 12.87 8.77
C GLU A 43 -7.71 12.87 10.26
N ASP A 44 -8.49 11.86 10.69
CA ASP A 44 -8.88 11.68 12.09
C ASP A 44 -8.27 10.37 12.67
N PRO A 45 -7.26 10.46 13.55
CA PRO A 45 -6.64 9.28 14.13
C PRO A 45 -7.55 8.51 15.10
N ALA A 46 -8.60 9.14 15.62
CA ALA A 46 -9.56 8.52 16.53
C ALA A 46 -10.65 7.72 15.79
N ARG A 47 -10.87 7.99 14.50
CA ARG A 47 -11.81 7.23 13.68
C ARG A 47 -11.25 5.84 13.39
N GLU A 48 -12.05 4.81 13.68
CA GLU A 48 -11.62 3.43 13.49
C GLU A 48 -11.65 3.03 11.99
N PRO A 49 -10.61 2.33 11.50
CA PRO A 49 -10.65 1.69 10.19
C PRO A 49 -11.75 0.62 10.15
N THR A 50 -12.41 0.49 9.00
CA THR A 50 -13.49 -0.50 8.82
C THR A 50 -13.26 -1.33 7.56
N VAL A 51 -13.86 -2.52 7.51
CA VAL A 51 -13.83 -3.41 6.34
C VAL A 51 -15.27 -3.76 5.98
N CYS A 52 -15.63 -3.56 4.72
CA CYS A 52 -16.91 -3.97 4.18
C CYS A 52 -16.71 -5.01 3.09
N PHE A 53 -17.66 -5.96 3.02
CA PHE A 53 -17.74 -6.97 1.98
C PHE A 53 -18.83 -6.53 1.02
N ASP A 54 -18.63 -6.66 -0.28
CA ASP A 54 -19.64 -6.24 -1.27
C ASP A 54 -20.94 -7.03 -1.04
N PRO A 55 -22.00 -6.41 -0.47
CA PRO A 55 -23.23 -7.10 -0.14
C PRO A 55 -24.12 -7.29 -1.37
N ARG A 56 -23.81 -6.62 -2.49
CA ARG A 56 -24.51 -6.73 -3.77
C ARG A 56 -23.92 -7.85 -4.64
N GLY A 57 -22.79 -8.40 -4.22
CA GLY A 57 -22.20 -9.59 -4.78
C GLY A 57 -22.98 -10.87 -4.53
N GLY A 58 -22.81 -11.84 -5.42
CA GLY A 58 -23.05 -13.23 -5.06
C GLY A 58 -22.12 -13.66 -3.92
N HIS A 59 -22.52 -14.70 -3.18
CA HIS A 59 -21.67 -15.33 -2.19
C HIS A 59 -20.34 -15.74 -2.83
N LEU A 60 -19.22 -15.30 -2.25
CA LEU A 60 -17.87 -15.57 -2.73
C LEU A 60 -17.03 -16.13 -1.58
N ASP A 61 -16.48 -17.32 -1.81
CA ASP A 61 -15.46 -17.89 -0.93
C ASP A 61 -14.10 -17.27 -1.25
N ILE A 62 -13.58 -16.46 -0.34
CA ILE A 62 -12.23 -15.91 -0.43
C ILE A 62 -11.29 -16.84 0.34
N PRO A 63 -10.22 -17.38 -0.30
CA PRO A 63 -9.26 -18.22 0.40
C PRO A 63 -8.67 -17.50 1.62
N TYR A 64 -8.53 -18.22 2.73
CA TYR A 64 -8.00 -17.65 3.99
C TYR A 64 -6.66 -16.94 3.79
N GLU A 65 -5.74 -17.54 3.04
CA GLU A 65 -4.42 -16.94 2.80
C GLU A 65 -4.49 -15.62 2.01
N VAL A 66 -5.44 -15.49 1.10
CA VAL A 66 -5.68 -14.24 0.35
C VAL A 66 -6.24 -13.18 1.29
N MET A 67 -7.22 -13.56 2.13
CA MET A 67 -7.78 -12.64 3.13
C MET A 67 -6.71 -12.20 4.14
N ARG A 68 -5.88 -13.13 4.64
CA ARG A 68 -4.77 -12.83 5.55
C ARG A 68 -3.79 -11.85 4.93
N TRP A 69 -3.34 -12.13 3.70
CA TRP A 69 -2.48 -11.23 2.93
C TRP A 69 -3.10 -9.84 2.77
N PHE A 70 -4.38 -9.75 2.38
CA PHE A 70 -5.07 -8.47 2.25
C PHE A 70 -5.12 -7.71 3.59
N MET A 71 -5.44 -8.39 4.68
CA MET A 71 -5.45 -7.79 6.01
C MET A 71 -4.06 -7.34 6.49
N ASP A 72 -2.98 -8.01 6.06
CA ASP A 72 -1.60 -7.57 6.31
C ASP A 72 -1.31 -6.23 5.59
N GLN A 73 -1.80 -6.07 4.36
CA GLN A 73 -1.71 -4.81 3.61
C GLN A 73 -2.53 -3.70 4.28
N VAL A 74 -3.76 -4.00 4.71
CA VAL A 74 -4.60 -3.05 5.48
C VAL A 74 -3.91 -2.63 6.76
N ALA A 75 -3.32 -3.57 7.50
CA ALA A 75 -2.57 -3.28 8.71
C ALA A 75 -1.32 -2.43 8.45
N ALA A 76 -0.63 -2.64 7.32
CA ALA A 76 0.49 -1.80 6.92
C ALA A 76 0.05 -0.36 6.63
N GLU A 77 -1.05 -0.18 5.90
CA GLU A 77 -1.58 1.14 5.58
C GLU A 77 -2.07 1.87 6.85
N ILE A 78 -2.75 1.19 7.77
CA ILE A 78 -3.12 1.77 9.08
C ILE A 78 -1.88 2.24 9.85
N ARG A 79 -0.82 1.43 9.89
CA ARG A 79 0.43 1.83 10.57
C ARG A 79 1.03 3.08 9.93
N THR A 80 1.12 3.12 8.61
CA THR A 80 1.63 4.28 7.86
C THR A 80 0.79 5.52 8.13
N SER A 81 -0.53 5.44 7.92
CA SER A 81 -1.50 6.51 8.18
C SER A 81 -1.37 7.07 9.60
N ARG A 82 -1.38 6.20 10.61
CA ARG A 82 -1.27 6.62 12.01
C ARG A 82 0.12 7.15 12.36
N ALA A 83 1.19 6.69 11.71
CA ALA A 83 2.53 7.16 11.97
C ALA A 83 2.72 8.61 11.52
N TRP A 84 2.33 8.95 10.28
CA TRP A 84 2.56 10.30 9.76
C TRP A 84 1.64 11.35 10.37
N MET A 85 0.43 10.99 10.80
CA MET A 85 -0.46 11.90 11.56
C MET A 85 0.13 12.37 12.90
N ARG A 86 1.19 11.74 13.40
CA ARG A 86 1.90 12.16 14.62
C ARG A 86 3.07 13.11 14.36
N LEU A 87 3.38 13.38 13.09
CA LEU A 87 4.43 14.32 12.70
C LEU A 87 3.97 15.76 12.90
N ARG A 88 4.91 16.70 12.66
CA ARG A 88 4.60 18.13 12.70
C ARG A 88 3.57 18.48 11.61
N PRO A 89 2.63 19.41 11.87
CA PRO A 89 1.56 19.76 10.93
C PRO A 89 2.08 20.12 9.53
N GLU A 90 3.19 20.84 9.42
CA GLU A 90 3.78 21.20 8.14
C GLU A 90 4.27 19.98 7.32
N LEU A 91 4.67 18.90 7.97
CA LEU A 91 5.06 17.65 7.29
C LEU A 91 3.83 16.82 6.92
N VAL A 92 2.82 16.85 7.77
CA VAL A 92 1.53 16.20 7.53
C VAL A 92 0.89 16.75 6.24
N GLU A 93 0.84 18.07 6.06
CA GLU A 93 0.31 18.70 4.85
C GLU A 93 1.06 18.27 3.58
N VAL A 94 2.40 18.18 3.65
CA VAL A 94 3.21 17.71 2.53
C VAL A 94 2.92 16.25 2.20
N ILE A 95 2.86 15.38 3.22
CA ILE A 95 2.62 13.94 3.05
C ILE A 95 1.22 13.70 2.49
N HIS A 96 0.20 14.38 3.03
CA HIS A 96 -1.19 14.29 2.58
C HIS A 96 -1.32 14.66 1.10
N ARG A 97 -0.74 15.80 0.70
CA ARG A 97 -0.70 16.23 -0.72
C ARG A 97 -0.04 15.17 -1.61
N LEU A 98 1.15 14.68 -1.25
CA LEU A 98 1.86 13.67 -2.05
C LEU A 98 1.06 12.37 -2.16
N ARG A 99 0.45 11.93 -1.06
CA ARG A 99 -0.36 10.71 -1.04
C ARG A 99 -1.61 10.86 -1.89
N GLN A 100 -2.26 12.03 -1.92
CA GLN A 100 -3.37 12.30 -2.85
C GLN A 100 -2.92 12.32 -4.30
N GLU A 101 -1.81 13.01 -4.61
CA GLU A 101 -1.35 13.22 -5.99
C GLU A 101 -0.85 11.93 -6.65
N TYR A 102 -0.07 11.15 -5.92
CA TYR A 102 0.61 9.96 -6.42
C TYR A 102 -0.06 8.67 -5.97
N LEU A 103 -1.19 8.74 -5.26
CA LEU A 103 -1.86 7.58 -4.70
C LEU A 103 -0.92 6.65 -3.90
N GLY A 104 0.00 7.25 -3.13
CA GLY A 104 0.95 6.53 -2.27
C GLY A 104 2.02 5.73 -3.01
N SER A 105 2.14 5.89 -4.34
CA SER A 105 3.10 5.18 -5.18
C SER A 105 3.66 6.12 -6.24
N ILE A 106 4.98 6.13 -6.43
CA ILE A 106 5.62 6.98 -7.42
C ILE A 106 6.46 6.13 -8.37
N ASP A 107 6.40 6.46 -9.67
CA ASP A 107 7.18 5.77 -10.69
C ASP A 107 8.65 6.22 -10.65
N ASP A 108 9.58 5.30 -10.97
CA ASP A 108 11.03 5.56 -10.96
C ASP A 108 11.44 6.76 -11.84
N ALA A 109 10.67 7.05 -12.88
CA ALA A 109 10.91 8.17 -13.79
C ALA A 109 10.59 9.53 -13.16
N ASP A 110 9.55 9.59 -12.32
CA ASP A 110 9.05 10.82 -11.70
C ASP A 110 9.73 11.09 -10.35
N PHE A 111 10.19 10.03 -9.67
CA PHE A 111 10.81 10.12 -8.35
C PHE A 111 11.96 11.14 -8.25
N PRO A 112 12.90 11.26 -9.21
CA PRO A 112 13.99 12.23 -9.13
C PRO A 112 13.51 13.69 -9.08
N ASP A 113 12.46 14.03 -9.83
CA ASP A 113 11.93 15.39 -9.88
C ASP A 113 11.16 15.71 -8.59
N VAL A 114 10.33 14.78 -8.11
CA VAL A 114 9.63 14.93 -6.82
C VAL A 114 10.61 15.04 -5.66
N LEU A 115 11.68 14.23 -5.66
CA LEU A 115 12.73 14.31 -4.63
C LEU A 115 13.43 15.67 -4.62
N LYS A 116 13.67 16.25 -5.81
CA LYS A 116 14.26 17.59 -5.94
C LYS A 116 13.33 18.67 -5.40
N GLU A 117 12.03 18.59 -5.68
CA GLU A 117 11.04 19.52 -5.13
C GLU A 117 10.94 19.40 -3.60
N LEU A 118 10.94 18.18 -3.07
CA LEU A 118 10.88 17.96 -1.63
C LEU A 118 12.10 18.51 -0.90
N ARG A 119 13.31 18.36 -1.46
CA ARG A 119 14.52 18.99 -0.91
C ARG A 119 14.47 20.51 -0.86
N ALA A 120 13.67 21.14 -1.73
CA ALA A 120 13.46 22.58 -1.70
C ALA A 120 12.40 23.01 -0.66
N ALA A 121 11.45 22.14 -0.34
CA ALA A 121 10.31 22.43 0.52
C ALA A 121 10.47 21.95 1.97
N VAL A 122 11.26 20.91 2.21
CA VAL A 122 11.37 20.20 3.49
C VAL A 122 12.85 20.15 3.93
N PRO A 123 13.15 20.33 5.23
CA PRO A 123 14.52 20.16 5.73
C PRO A 123 15.06 18.75 5.45
N GLU A 124 16.34 18.63 5.11
CA GLU A 124 16.98 17.33 4.77
C GLU A 124 16.82 16.29 5.89
N ALA A 125 16.75 16.72 7.16
CA ALA A 125 16.56 15.85 8.31
C ALA A 125 15.17 15.17 8.34
N ASP A 126 14.15 15.80 7.76
CA ASP A 126 12.77 15.29 7.75
C ASP A 126 12.45 14.49 6.46
N LEU A 127 13.27 14.63 5.43
CA LEU A 127 13.08 14.01 4.11
C LEU A 127 12.88 12.49 4.17
N PRO A 128 13.65 11.71 4.96
CA PRO A 128 13.42 10.26 5.06
C PRO A 128 12.04 9.92 5.62
N ALA A 129 11.55 10.68 6.60
CA ALA A 129 10.23 10.42 7.20
C ALA A 129 9.10 10.75 6.23
N VAL A 130 9.23 11.84 5.46
CA VAL A 130 8.27 12.23 4.42
C VAL A 130 8.22 11.18 3.31
N LEU A 131 9.36 10.74 2.79
CA LEU A 131 9.42 9.74 1.71
C LEU A 131 8.90 8.37 2.15
N ALA A 132 9.25 7.93 3.36
CA ALA A 132 8.74 6.68 3.90
C ALA A 132 7.22 6.73 4.11
N ALA A 133 6.69 7.85 4.59
CA ALA A 133 5.25 8.03 4.81
C ALA A 133 4.46 8.20 3.51
N SER A 134 5.02 8.87 2.50
CA SER A 134 4.34 9.13 1.23
C SER A 134 4.40 7.95 0.27
N PHE A 135 5.56 7.28 0.17
CA PHE A 135 5.81 6.28 -0.88
C PHE A 135 6.34 4.94 -0.36
N GLY A 136 6.66 4.84 0.94
CA GLY A 136 7.35 3.68 1.48
C GLY A 136 8.79 3.56 0.95
N LEU A 137 9.42 4.68 0.56
CA LEU A 137 10.76 4.71 -0.03
C LEU A 137 11.77 5.43 0.87
N TYR A 138 13.04 5.05 0.74
CA TYR A 138 14.19 5.80 1.23
C TYR A 138 14.61 6.90 0.22
N PRO A 139 15.43 7.89 0.62
CA PRO A 139 15.90 8.95 -0.28
C PRO A 139 16.73 8.48 -1.49
N ASP A 140 17.25 7.26 -1.46
CA ASP A 140 17.96 6.62 -2.59
C ASP A 140 17.00 5.87 -3.54
N GLY A 141 15.69 5.90 -3.28
CA GLY A 141 14.66 5.21 -4.06
C GLY A 141 14.46 3.75 -3.66
N THR A 142 15.19 3.23 -2.67
CA THR A 142 15.00 1.84 -2.24
C THR A 142 13.75 1.69 -1.36
N PRO A 143 13.05 0.53 -1.41
CA PRO A 143 11.89 0.29 -0.54
C PRO A 143 12.27 0.25 0.94
N GLY A 144 11.48 0.95 1.76
CA GLY A 144 11.53 0.91 3.22
C GLY A 144 11.43 -0.51 3.79
N ASP A 145 11.98 -0.73 4.99
CA ASP A 145 11.94 -2.01 5.73
C ASP A 145 10.51 -2.58 5.96
N GLY A 146 9.45 -1.84 5.60
CA GLY A 146 8.06 -2.29 5.64
C GLY A 146 7.47 -2.85 4.33
N MET A 147 8.22 -2.88 3.22
CA MET A 147 7.70 -3.25 1.88
C MET A 147 8.46 -4.41 1.19
N GLN A 148 9.54 -4.96 1.77
CA GLN A 148 10.18 -6.21 1.29
C GLN A 148 9.51 -7.42 1.97
N ALA A 149 9.06 -8.50 1.31
CA ALA A 149 9.31 -8.99 -0.03
C ALA A 149 8.17 -9.94 -0.50
N ALA A 150 7.75 -9.81 -1.75
CA ALA A 150 7.15 -10.90 -2.52
C ALA A 150 8.10 -11.29 -3.66
N VAL A 151 9.34 -11.67 -3.31
CA VAL A 151 10.22 -12.40 -4.22
C VAL A 151 10.19 -13.85 -3.77
N CYS A 152 9.44 -14.69 -4.49
CA CYS A 152 9.48 -16.13 -4.30
C CYS A 152 10.85 -16.64 -4.77
N PRO A 153 11.63 -17.37 -3.94
CA PRO A 153 12.73 -18.15 -4.47
C PRO A 153 12.15 -19.27 -5.33
N GLY A 154 12.60 -19.32 -6.58
CA GLY A 154 12.18 -20.28 -7.58
C GLY A 154 12.38 -21.72 -7.11
N GLU A 155 11.39 -22.53 -7.48
CA GLU A 155 11.29 -23.98 -7.46
C GLU A 155 12.62 -24.73 -7.31
N SER A 156 12.74 -25.46 -6.20
CA SER A 156 13.66 -26.56 -6.03
C SER A 156 13.47 -27.58 -7.16
N HIS A 157 14.46 -27.71 -8.04
CA HIS A 157 14.56 -28.82 -8.98
C HIS A 157 14.69 -30.14 -8.20
N PHE A 158 13.55 -30.81 -8.02
CA PHE A 158 13.50 -32.23 -7.67
C PHE A 158 13.86 -33.05 -8.91
N GLY A 159 15.16 -33.28 -9.11
CA GLY A 159 15.69 -34.18 -10.13
C GLY A 159 16.10 -35.51 -9.51
N GLY A 160 15.14 -36.33 -9.11
CA GLY A 160 15.39 -37.74 -8.86
C GLY A 160 15.53 -38.47 -10.19
N ASN A 161 16.70 -39.06 -10.47
CA ASN A 161 16.77 -40.16 -11.41
C ASN A 161 17.82 -41.16 -10.95
N GLY A 162 17.35 -42.32 -10.51
CA GLY A 162 18.18 -43.49 -10.31
C GLY A 162 18.43 -44.17 -11.65
N SER A 163 19.68 -44.57 -11.90
CA SER A 163 20.07 -45.78 -12.64
C SER A 163 21.60 -45.84 -12.64
N HIS A 164 22.17 -46.77 -11.85
CA HIS A 164 23.21 -47.72 -12.26
C HIS A 164 23.49 -48.69 -11.11
#